data_AF-A0A2J8N571-F1
#
_entry.id   AF-A0A2J8N571-F1
#
_cell.length_a   1.000
_cell.length_b   1.000
_cell.length_c   1.000
_cell.angle_alpha   90.00
_cell.angle_beta   90.00
_cell.angle_gamma   90.00
#
_symmetry.space_group_name_H-M   'P 1'
#
loop_
_entity.id
_entity.type
_entity.pdbx_description
1 polymer ?
#
loop_
_entity_poly.entity_id
_entity_poly.type
_entity_poly.pdbx_seq_one_letter_code
_entity_poly.pdbx_strand_id
1 'polypeptide(L)'
;MDFSRNLYDIGEQLDSEDLASLKFLSLDYIPQRKQEPIKDALMLFQRLQEKRMLEESNLSFLKELLFRINRLDLLITYLNTRKEEMERELQTPGRAQISAYRVMLYQISEEVSRSELRSFKFLLQEEISKCKLDDDMNLLDIFIEMEKRVILGEGKLDILKRVCAQINRSLLKIINDYEEFSKERSSSLEGSPDEFSN
;
A
#
# COMPACT_ATOMS: atom_id res chain seq x y z
N MET A 1 -2.76 7.71 -29.07
CA MET A 1 -1.78 8.25 -28.10
C MET A 1 -0.89 7.09 -27.72
N ASP A 2 0.42 7.25 -27.77
CA ASP A 2 1.32 6.13 -27.45
C ASP A 2 1.23 5.85 -25.95
N PHE A 3 0.56 4.77 -25.57
CA PHE A 3 0.41 4.32 -24.19
C PHE A 3 1.75 4.30 -23.44
N SER A 4 2.80 3.77 -24.08
CA SER A 4 4.16 3.75 -23.54
C SER A 4 4.75 5.13 -23.30
N ARG A 5 4.37 6.14 -24.11
CA ARG A 5 4.81 7.52 -23.91
C ARG A 5 4.13 8.15 -22.71
N ASN A 6 2.83 7.93 -22.52
CA ASN A 6 2.13 8.39 -21.32
C ASN A 6 2.74 7.78 -20.05
N LEU A 7 3.09 6.48 -20.06
CA LEU A 7 3.77 5.85 -18.92
C LEU A 7 5.15 6.45 -18.65
N TYR A 8 5.90 6.80 -19.69
CA TYR A 8 7.17 7.51 -19.57
C TYR A 8 6.96 8.89 -18.93
N ASP A 9 6.02 9.69 -19.45
CA ASP A 9 5.76 11.03 -18.94
C ASP A 9 5.26 11.01 -17.48
N ILE A 10 4.42 10.04 -17.10
CA ILE A 10 4.04 9.80 -15.70
C ILE A 10 5.27 9.45 -14.86
N GLY A 11 6.11 8.54 -15.37
CA GLY A 11 7.30 8.07 -14.67
C GLY A 11 8.31 9.19 -14.38
N GLU A 12 8.48 10.13 -15.30
CA GLU A 12 9.36 11.29 -15.13
C GLU A 12 8.86 12.30 -14.08
N GLN A 13 7.56 12.31 -13.79
CA GLN A 13 6.98 13.17 -12.76
C GLN A 13 6.99 12.56 -11.37
N LEU A 14 7.29 11.26 -11.25
CA LEU A 14 7.36 10.54 -9.98
C LEU A 14 8.79 10.63 -9.44
N ASP A 15 8.92 11.11 -8.21
CA ASP A 15 10.22 11.19 -7.56
C ASP A 15 10.62 9.85 -6.90
N SER A 16 11.77 9.85 -6.22
CA SER A 16 12.27 8.66 -5.53
C SER A 16 11.40 8.22 -4.35
N GLU A 17 10.71 9.16 -3.69
CA GLU A 17 9.85 8.87 -2.54
C GLU A 17 8.54 8.25 -3.02
N ASP A 18 7.93 8.82 -4.06
CA ASP A 18 6.80 8.25 -4.79
C ASP A 18 7.12 6.82 -5.27
N LEU A 19 8.30 6.62 -5.87
CA LEU A 19 8.73 5.31 -6.32
C LEU A 19 8.83 4.28 -5.19
N ALA A 20 9.34 4.67 -4.02
CA ALA A 20 9.42 3.79 -2.86
C ALA A 20 8.02 3.40 -2.37
N SER A 21 7.11 4.37 -2.31
CA SER A 21 5.70 4.15 -1.96
C SER A 21 4.99 3.22 -2.96
N LEU A 22 5.18 3.44 -4.26
CA LEU A 22 4.62 2.58 -5.32
C LEU A 22 5.15 1.15 -5.26
N LYS A 23 6.45 0.97 -4.98
CA LYS A 23 7.06 -0.35 -4.76
C LYS A 23 6.38 -1.07 -3.60
N PHE A 24 6.21 -0.39 -2.47
CA PHE A 24 5.55 -0.95 -1.30
C PHE A 24 4.10 -1.37 -1.60
N LEU A 25 3.32 -0.48 -2.22
CA LEU A 25 1.93 -0.76 -2.59
C LEU A 25 1.80 -1.90 -3.61
N SER A 26 2.85 -2.14 -4.40
CA SER A 26 2.90 -3.21 -5.41
C SER A 26 3.42 -4.55 -4.86
N LEU A 27 3.76 -4.65 -3.57
CA LEU A 27 4.37 -5.87 -2.98
C LEU A 27 3.48 -7.11 -3.08
N ASP A 28 2.15 -6.93 -3.06
CA ASP A 28 1.18 -8.02 -3.17
C ASP A 28 1.24 -8.71 -4.55
N TYR A 29 1.74 -8.00 -5.58
CA TYR A 29 1.79 -8.47 -6.96
C TYR A 29 3.21 -8.72 -7.48
N ILE A 30 4.16 -7.88 -7.04
CA ILE A 30 5.57 -7.94 -7.41
C ILE A 30 6.36 -8.23 -6.12
N PRO A 31 6.86 -9.46 -5.94
CA PRO A 31 7.67 -9.80 -4.77
C PRO A 31 8.91 -8.91 -4.67
N GLN A 32 9.32 -8.57 -3.44
CA GLN A 32 10.45 -7.66 -3.18
C GLN A 32 11.72 -8.01 -3.97
N ARG A 33 12.07 -9.29 -4.11
CA ARG A 33 13.25 -9.75 -4.89
C ARG A 33 13.23 -9.26 -6.35
N LYS A 34 12.04 -9.09 -6.93
CA LYS A 34 11.87 -8.56 -8.29
C LYS A 34 11.80 -7.03 -8.32
N GLN A 35 11.64 -6.39 -7.17
CA GLN A 35 11.65 -4.93 -7.03
C GLN A 35 13.05 -4.36 -6.79
N GLU A 36 13.99 -5.13 -6.25
CA GLU A 36 15.40 -4.75 -6.10
C GLU A 36 16.04 -4.16 -7.37
N PRO A 37 15.86 -4.72 -8.59
CA PRO A 37 16.45 -4.14 -9.80
C PRO A 37 15.69 -2.91 -10.34
N ILE A 38 14.53 -2.56 -9.80
CA ILE A 38 13.71 -1.44 -10.28
C ILE A 38 14.34 -0.13 -9.82
N LYS A 39 14.81 0.70 -10.75
CA LYS A 39 15.48 1.97 -10.43
C LYS A 39 14.59 3.20 -10.61
N ASP A 40 13.58 3.11 -11.46
CA ASP A 40 12.66 4.18 -11.79
C ASP A 40 11.21 3.66 -11.86
N ALA A 41 10.24 4.58 -11.95
CA ALA A 41 8.82 4.24 -12.06
C ALA A 41 8.49 3.52 -13.38
N LEU A 42 9.22 3.81 -14.45
CA LEU A 42 9.01 3.16 -15.75
C LEU A 42 9.32 1.66 -15.68
N MET A 43 10.41 1.27 -15.03
CA MET A 43 10.76 -0.12 -14.77
C MET A 43 9.69 -0.81 -13.92
N LEU A 44 9.09 -0.11 -12.96
CA LEU A 44 7.96 -0.65 -12.19
C LEU A 44 6.75 -0.89 -13.08
N PHE A 45 6.41 0.07 -13.93
CA PHE A 45 5.31 -0.07 -14.91
C PHE A 45 5.55 -1.25 -15.85
N GLN A 46 6.76 -1.42 -16.37
CA GLN A 46 7.12 -2.59 -17.19
C GLN A 46 6.90 -3.92 -16.45
N ARG A 47 7.28 -4.01 -15.17
CA ARG A 47 7.01 -5.21 -14.35
C ARG A 47 5.51 -5.45 -14.15
N LEU A 48 4.72 -4.39 -14.03
CA LEU A 48 3.26 -4.49 -13.94
C LEU A 48 2.64 -4.94 -15.27
N GLN A 49 3.20 -4.51 -16.41
CA GLN A 49 2.81 -4.98 -17.75
C GLN A 49 3.11 -6.47 -17.92
N GLU A 50 4.29 -6.94 -17.49
CA GLU A 50 4.65 -8.37 -17.51
C GLU A 50 3.67 -9.24 -16.70
N LYS A 51 3.05 -8.65 -15.67
CA LYS A 51 2.04 -9.28 -14.81
C LYS A 51 0.60 -9.12 -15.31
N ARG A 52 0.37 -8.44 -16.44
CA ARG A 52 -0.96 -8.09 -16.98
C ARG A 52 -1.82 -7.25 -16.01
N MET A 53 -1.17 -6.57 -15.08
CA MET A 53 -1.81 -5.63 -14.15
C MET A 53 -1.89 -4.22 -14.73
N LEU A 54 -1.06 -3.94 -15.74
CA LEU A 54 -0.99 -2.68 -16.44
C LEU A 54 -1.00 -2.94 -17.95
N GLU A 55 -2.05 -2.54 -18.65
CA GLU A 55 -2.17 -2.67 -20.10
C GLU A 55 -2.87 -1.44 -20.67
N GLU A 56 -2.76 -1.20 -21.98
CA GLU A 56 -3.43 -0.06 -22.62
C GLU A 56 -4.97 -0.10 -22.42
N SER A 57 -5.54 -1.30 -22.40
CA SER A 57 -6.96 -1.52 -22.10
C SER A 57 -7.27 -1.57 -20.60
N ASN A 58 -6.26 -1.63 -19.73
CA ASN A 58 -6.44 -1.78 -18.29
C ASN A 58 -5.46 -0.91 -17.48
N LEU A 59 -5.94 0.28 -17.11
CA LEU A 59 -5.22 1.26 -16.31
C LEU A 59 -5.69 1.30 -14.85
N SER A 60 -6.61 0.42 -14.44
CA SER A 60 -7.22 0.48 -13.10
C SER A 60 -6.18 0.44 -11.99
N PHE A 61 -5.16 -0.42 -12.14
CA PHE A 61 -4.14 -0.58 -11.12
C PHE A 61 -3.24 0.64 -10.99
N LEU A 62 -2.82 1.22 -12.13
CA LEU A 62 -2.04 2.46 -12.13
C LEU A 62 -2.84 3.63 -11.57
N LYS A 63 -4.12 3.72 -11.92
CA LYS A 63 -5.01 4.74 -11.35
C LYS A 63 -5.10 4.60 -9.83
N GLU A 64 -5.29 3.38 -9.33
CA GLU A 64 -5.32 3.16 -7.88
C GLU A 64 -3.98 3.52 -7.23
N LEU A 65 -2.85 3.07 -7.79
CA LEU A 65 -1.53 3.40 -7.28
C LEU A 65 -1.30 4.90 -7.15
N LEU A 66 -1.55 5.67 -8.21
CA LEU A 66 -1.40 7.13 -8.22
C LEU A 66 -2.37 7.82 -7.27
N PHE A 67 -3.58 7.28 -7.12
CA PHE A 67 -4.55 7.77 -6.13
C PHE A 67 -4.06 7.55 -4.70
N ARG A 68 -3.46 6.39 -4.39
CA ARG A 68 -2.95 6.09 -3.03
C ARG A 68 -1.80 7.00 -2.63
N ILE A 69 -0.85 7.27 -3.53
CA ILE A 69 0.26 8.21 -3.28
C ILE A 69 -0.16 9.69 -3.43
N ASN A 70 -1.46 9.98 -3.53
CA ASN A 70 -2.03 11.32 -3.63
C ASN A 70 -1.55 12.15 -4.84
N ARG A 71 -1.09 11.49 -5.92
CA ARG A 71 -0.67 12.13 -7.19
C ARG A 71 -1.87 12.35 -8.13
N LEU A 72 -2.83 13.12 -7.63
CA LEU A 72 -4.06 13.47 -8.35
C LEU A 72 -3.78 14.33 -9.60
N ASP A 73 -2.69 15.09 -9.57
CA ASP A 73 -2.18 15.84 -10.71
C ASP A 73 -1.90 14.92 -11.90
N LEU A 74 -1.27 13.77 -11.68
CA LEU A 74 -0.95 12.80 -12.73
C LEU A 74 -2.20 12.06 -13.23
N LEU A 75 -3.13 11.74 -12.33
CA LEU A 75 -4.42 11.14 -12.69
C LEU A 75 -5.22 12.05 -13.65
N ILE A 76 -5.29 13.34 -13.35
CA ILE A 76 -6.04 14.30 -14.17
C ILE A 76 -5.30 14.56 -15.49
N THR A 77 -3.99 14.78 -15.42
CA THR A 77 -3.19 15.22 -16.57
C THR A 77 -3.00 14.10 -17.61
N TYR A 78 -2.66 12.89 -17.17
CA TYR A 78 -2.28 11.80 -18.08
C TYR A 78 -3.34 10.72 -18.24
N LEU A 79 -4.25 10.58 -17.27
CA LEU A 79 -5.26 9.51 -17.25
C LEU A 79 -6.69 10.05 -17.31
N ASN A 80 -6.86 11.38 -17.41
CA ASN A 80 -8.15 12.09 -17.45
C ASN A 80 -9.17 11.57 -16.41
N THR A 81 -8.66 11.19 -15.23
CA THR A 81 -9.46 10.58 -14.16
C THR A 81 -9.52 11.56 -12.99
N ARG A 82 -10.72 11.80 -12.47
CA ARG A 82 -10.91 12.71 -11.33
C ARG A 82 -10.85 11.97 -10.01
N LYS A 83 -10.57 12.71 -8.93
CA LYS A 83 -10.55 12.17 -7.56
C LYS A 83 -11.87 11.52 -7.18
N GLU A 84 -13.00 12.15 -7.51
CA GLU A 84 -14.33 11.64 -7.14
C GLU A 84 -14.68 10.33 -7.85
N GLU A 85 -14.14 10.12 -9.06
CA GLU A 85 -14.30 8.87 -9.82
C GLU A 85 -13.56 7.73 -9.11
N MET A 86 -12.30 7.96 -8.73
CA MET A 86 -11.51 7.00 -7.96
C MET A 86 -12.14 6.67 -6.61
N GLU A 87 -12.63 7.67 -5.88
CA GLU A 87 -13.30 7.44 -4.59
C GLU A 87 -14.53 6.53 -4.74
N ARG A 88 -15.35 6.76 -5.77
CA ARG A 88 -16.52 5.90 -6.05
C ARG A 88 -16.14 4.50 -6.49
N GLU A 89 -15.13 4.37 -7.35
CA GLU A 89 -14.65 3.07 -7.81
C GLU A 89 -14.11 2.24 -6.64
N LEU A 90 -13.28 2.85 -5.78
CA LEU A 90 -12.63 2.16 -4.65
C LEU A 90 -13.58 1.88 -3.48
N GLN A 91 -14.70 2.61 -3.38
CA GLN A 91 -15.79 2.27 -2.45
C GLN A 91 -16.51 0.97 -2.83
N THR A 92 -16.46 0.57 -4.10
CA THR A 92 -17.13 -0.64 -4.55
C THR A 92 -16.34 -1.88 -4.10
N PRO A 93 -16.96 -2.81 -3.35
CA PRO A 93 -16.28 -4.02 -2.88
C PRO A 93 -15.68 -4.81 -4.05
N GLY A 94 -14.40 -5.18 -3.94
CA GLY A 94 -13.69 -5.98 -4.94
C GLY A 94 -13.14 -5.20 -6.15
N ARG A 95 -13.35 -3.87 -6.22
CA ARG A 95 -12.71 -3.03 -7.25
C ARG A 95 -11.30 -2.60 -6.89
N ALA A 96 -11.04 -2.34 -5.60
CA ALA A 96 -9.70 -2.09 -5.10
C ALA A 96 -8.83 -3.33 -5.31
N GLN A 97 -7.72 -3.16 -6.03
CA GLN A 97 -6.73 -4.18 -6.30
C GLN A 97 -5.65 -4.18 -5.22
N ILE A 98 -5.35 -3.04 -4.61
CA ILE A 98 -4.42 -2.98 -3.48
C ILE A 98 -5.16 -3.44 -2.22
N SER A 99 -4.55 -4.35 -1.46
CA SER A 99 -5.16 -4.84 -0.22
C SER A 99 -5.35 -3.70 0.78
N ALA A 100 -6.47 -3.73 1.52
CA ALA A 100 -6.73 -2.74 2.57
C ALA A 100 -5.63 -2.75 3.64
N TYR A 101 -4.95 -3.89 3.82
CA TYR A 101 -3.78 -4.02 4.68
C TYR A 101 -2.60 -3.17 4.19
N ARG A 102 -2.24 -3.25 2.90
CA ARG A 102 -1.17 -2.41 2.32
C ARG A 102 -1.51 -0.93 2.41
N VAL A 103 -2.77 -0.57 2.16
CA VAL A 103 -3.24 0.82 2.28
C VAL A 103 -3.10 1.30 3.73
N MET A 104 -3.50 0.49 4.71
CA MET A 104 -3.39 0.82 6.13
C MET A 104 -1.93 1.05 6.55
N LEU A 105 -1.01 0.17 6.15
CA LEU A 105 0.41 0.36 6.44
C LEU A 105 0.97 1.63 5.79
N TYR A 106 0.60 1.90 4.54
CA TYR A 106 1.03 3.11 3.84
C TYR A 106 0.48 4.39 4.52
N GLN A 107 -0.79 4.39 4.95
CA GLN A 107 -1.35 5.52 5.70
C GLN A 107 -0.61 5.77 7.02
N ILE A 108 -0.19 4.71 7.72
CA ILE A 108 0.63 4.85 8.92
C ILE A 108 1.98 5.49 8.58
N SER A 109 2.62 5.14 7.45
CA SER A 109 3.89 5.77 7.07
C SER A 109 3.77 7.25 6.73
N GLU A 110 2.66 7.67 6.14
CA GLU A 110 2.41 9.08 5.82
C GLU A 110 2.18 9.93 7.09
N GLU A 111 1.54 9.36 8.11
CA GLU A 111 1.23 10.06 9.36
C GLU A 111 2.41 10.09 10.36
N VAL A 112 3.41 9.23 10.18
CA VAL A 112 4.57 9.14 11.06
C VAL A 112 5.63 10.17 10.69
N SER A 113 5.90 11.11 11.60
CA SER A 113 7.02 12.05 11.46
C SER A 113 8.39 11.38 11.63
N ARG A 114 9.46 12.05 11.18
CA ARG A 114 10.84 11.57 11.36
C ARG A 114 11.23 11.30 12.83
N SER A 115 10.73 12.11 13.77
CA SER A 115 10.94 11.89 15.20
C SER A 115 10.20 10.66 15.72
N GLU A 116 8.96 10.46 15.26
CA GLU A 116 8.16 9.29 15.61
C GLU A 116 8.73 8.02 14.99
N LEU A 117 9.28 8.09 13.78
CA LEU A 117 10.01 6.98 13.15
C LEU A 117 11.21 6.55 14.00
N ARG A 118 11.94 7.48 14.61
CA ARG A 118 13.05 7.16 15.52
C ARG A 118 12.56 6.45 16.77
N SER A 119 11.44 6.92 17.35
CA SER A 119 10.78 6.23 18.46
C SER A 119 10.28 4.84 18.05
N PHE A 120 9.74 4.71 16.83
CA PHE A 120 9.31 3.44 16.25
C PHE A 120 10.48 2.46 16.18
N LYS A 121 11.62 2.87 15.61
CA LYS A 121 12.84 2.05 15.58
C LYS A 121 13.26 1.62 16.98
N PHE A 122 13.26 2.54 17.95
CA PHE A 122 13.66 2.23 19.32
C PHE A 122 12.74 1.21 20.00
N LEU A 123 11.43 1.41 19.92
CA LEU A 123 10.44 0.48 20.49
C LEU A 123 10.51 -0.89 19.80
N LEU A 124 10.70 -0.89 18.48
CA LEU A 124 10.82 -2.10 17.71
C LEU A 124 12.15 -2.84 17.96
N GLN A 125 13.21 -2.15 18.41
CA GLN A 125 14.46 -2.82 18.84
C GLN A 125 14.27 -3.72 20.07
N GLU A 126 13.24 -3.47 20.89
CA GLU A 126 12.92 -4.34 22.03
C GLU A 126 12.27 -5.65 21.58
N GLU A 127 11.50 -5.60 20.48
CA GLU A 127 10.79 -6.76 19.89
C GLU A 127 11.63 -7.48 18.80
N ILE A 128 12.49 -6.74 18.10
CA ILE A 128 13.30 -7.20 16.97
C ILE A 128 14.77 -6.99 17.30
N SER A 129 15.57 -8.06 17.23
CA SER A 129 17.02 -8.02 17.51
C SER A 129 17.71 -6.88 16.72
N LYS A 130 18.48 -6.04 17.44
CA LYS A 130 19.16 -4.79 17.00
C LYS A 130 19.90 -4.81 15.65
N CYS A 131 20.29 -5.98 15.14
CA CYS A 131 21.23 -6.11 14.02
C CYS A 131 20.70 -5.74 12.61
N LYS A 132 19.43 -5.33 12.44
CA LYS A 132 18.88 -5.10 11.09
C LYS A 132 18.08 -3.81 10.89
N LEU A 133 17.87 -3.01 11.93
CA LEU A 133 17.20 -1.72 11.77
C LEU A 133 18.28 -0.68 11.50
N ASP A 134 18.56 -0.45 10.21
CA ASP A 134 19.52 0.56 9.78
C ASP A 134 18.93 1.98 9.97
N ASP A 135 19.78 2.98 10.19
CA ASP A 135 19.35 4.38 10.33
C ASP A 135 18.74 4.91 9.03
N ASP A 136 19.13 4.36 7.89
CA ASP A 136 18.62 4.72 6.56
C ASP A 136 17.23 4.14 6.22
N MET A 137 16.73 3.18 7.01
CA MET A 137 15.41 2.58 6.74
C MET A 137 14.26 3.56 7.01
N ASN A 138 13.33 3.66 6.07
CA ASN A 138 12.05 4.34 6.29
C ASN A 138 11.03 3.40 6.96
N LEU A 139 9.83 3.90 7.27
CA LEU A 139 8.82 3.07 7.94
C LEU A 139 8.32 1.90 7.07
N LEU A 140 8.24 2.08 5.76
CA LEU A 140 7.83 1.04 4.82
C LEU A 140 8.85 -0.12 4.79
N ASP A 141 10.14 0.20 4.79
CA ASP A 141 11.22 -0.79 4.89
C ASP A 141 11.13 -1.60 6.19
N ILE A 142 10.79 -0.92 7.29
CA ILE A 142 10.57 -1.56 8.59
C ILE A 142 9.38 -2.52 8.51
N PHE A 143 8.25 -2.13 7.91
CA PHE A 143 7.11 -3.04 7.74
C PHE A 143 7.47 -4.28 6.93
N ILE A 144 8.24 -4.12 5.85
CA ILE A 144 8.72 -5.25 5.05
C ILE A 144 9.62 -6.18 5.89
N GLU A 145 10.51 -5.65 6.72
CA GLU A 145 11.35 -6.46 7.59
C GLU A 145 10.54 -7.15 8.71
N MET A 146 9.49 -6.52 9.21
CA MET A 146 8.54 -7.12 10.14
C MET A 146 7.75 -8.27 9.49
N GLU A 147 7.32 -8.11 8.23
CA GLU A 147 6.66 -9.17 7.46
C GLU A 147 7.59 -10.37 7.23
N LYS A 148 8.86 -10.12 6.86
CA LYS A 148 9.88 -11.17 6.71
C LYS A 148 10.09 -12.00 7.98
N ARG A 149 9.91 -11.37 9.14
CA ARG A 149 10.03 -12.01 10.45
C ARG A 149 8.72 -12.64 10.93
N VAL A 150 7.65 -12.52 10.15
CA VAL A 150 6.33 -13.11 10.41
C VAL A 150 5.71 -12.58 11.72
N ILE A 151 6.11 -11.37 12.10
CA ILE A 151 5.59 -10.62 13.26
C ILE A 151 4.59 -9.54 12.85
N LEU A 152 4.48 -9.27 11.55
CA LEU A 152 3.49 -8.39 10.94
C LEU A 152 2.82 -9.11 9.76
N GLY A 153 1.51 -8.93 9.61
CA GLY A 153 0.71 -9.48 8.52
C GLY A 153 -0.76 -9.10 8.68
N GLU A 154 -1.62 -9.46 7.72
CA GLU A 154 -3.05 -9.10 7.73
C GLU A 154 -3.80 -9.53 9.01
N GLY A 155 -3.44 -10.69 9.58
CA GLY A 155 -3.97 -11.20 10.85
C GLY A 155 -3.02 -11.05 12.04
N LYS A 156 -1.91 -10.33 11.89
CA LYS A 156 -0.87 -10.16 12.92
C LYS A 156 -0.51 -8.69 13.06
N LEU A 157 -1.32 -7.96 13.80
CA LEU A 157 -1.17 -6.52 14.02
C LEU A 157 -0.84 -6.15 15.47
N ASP A 158 -0.73 -7.12 16.37
CA ASP A 158 -0.56 -6.87 17.81
C ASP A 158 0.70 -6.07 18.13
N ILE A 159 1.84 -6.41 17.51
CA ILE A 159 3.11 -5.71 17.72
C ILE A 159 3.01 -4.29 17.17
N LEU A 160 2.47 -4.13 15.96
CA LEU A 160 2.26 -2.81 15.36
C LEU A 160 1.39 -1.93 16.24
N LYS A 161 0.28 -2.45 16.76
CA LYS A 161 -0.61 -1.74 17.70
C LYS A 161 0.11 -1.32 18.97
N ARG A 162 0.89 -2.22 19.59
CA ARG A 162 1.66 -1.90 20.81
C ARG A 162 2.65 -0.77 20.58
N VAL A 163 3.35 -0.78 19.43
CA VAL A 163 4.31 0.27 19.07
C VAL A 163 3.58 1.57 18.75
N CYS A 164 2.56 1.54 17.89
CA CYS A 164 1.77 2.72 17.53
C CYS A 164 1.09 3.37 18.74
N ALA A 165 0.56 2.59 19.69
CA ALA A 165 -0.07 3.12 20.91
C ALA A 165 0.87 3.95 21.78
N GLN A 166 2.18 3.64 21.76
CA GLN A 166 3.19 4.37 22.52
C GLN A 166 3.68 5.62 21.81
N ILE A 167 3.57 5.67 20.48
CA ILE A 167 4.02 6.80 19.66
C ILE A 167 2.91 7.82 19.52
N ASN A 168 1.78 7.40 18.94
CA ASN A 168 0.70 8.31 18.59
C ASN A 168 -0.64 7.56 18.47
N ARG A 169 -1.66 8.08 19.18
CA ARG A 169 -3.01 7.50 19.21
C ARG A 169 -3.70 7.58 17.84
N SER A 170 -3.34 8.52 16.96
CA SER A 170 -3.90 8.58 15.59
C SER A 170 -3.53 7.33 14.78
N LEU A 171 -2.29 6.84 14.92
CA LEU A 171 -1.83 5.62 14.23
C LEU A 171 -2.61 4.39 14.69
N LEU A 172 -2.92 4.31 15.99
CA LEU A 172 -3.75 3.24 16.54
C LEU A 172 -5.16 3.27 15.94
N LYS A 173 -5.71 4.46 15.71
CA LYS A 173 -7.02 4.61 15.08
C LYS A 173 -7.03 4.02 13.67
N ILE A 174 -6.01 4.30 12.85
CA ILE A 174 -5.90 3.76 11.48
C ILE A 174 -5.91 2.23 11.47
N ILE A 175 -5.22 1.60 12.42
CA ILE A 175 -5.19 0.13 12.55
C ILE A 175 -6.56 -0.42 12.99
N ASN A 176 -7.21 0.25 13.94
CA ASN A 176 -8.52 -0.18 14.44
C ASN A 176 -9.61 -0.05 13.36
N ASP A 177 -9.60 1.04 12.60
CA ASP A 177 -10.54 1.26 11.49
C ASP A 177 -10.39 0.12 10.46
N TYR A 178 -9.15 -0.26 10.10
CA TYR A 178 -8.89 -1.42 9.22
C TYR A 178 -9.43 -2.75 9.79
N GLU A 179 -9.24 -3.02 11.08
CA GLU A 179 -9.74 -4.24 11.69
C GLU A 179 -11.26 -4.30 11.76
N GLU A 180 -11.92 -3.16 11.95
CA GLU A 180 -13.38 -3.07 11.95
C GLU A 180 -13.93 -3.35 10.54
N PHE A 181 -13.38 -2.69 9.51
CA PHE A 181 -13.76 -2.93 8.12
C PHE A 181 -13.50 -4.37 7.64
N SER A 182 -12.41 -5.00 8.08
CA SER A 182 -12.10 -6.39 7.73
C SER A 182 -13.04 -7.39 8.44
N LYS A 183 -13.43 -7.12 9.69
CA LYS A 183 -14.45 -7.92 10.40
C LYS A 183 -15.82 -7.80 9.75
N GLU A 184 -16.25 -6.60 9.36
CA GLU A 184 -17.54 -6.38 8.70
C GLU A 184 -17.66 -7.07 7.33
N ARG A 185 -16.56 -7.09 6.56
CA ARG A 185 -16.50 -7.85 5.30
C ARG A 185 -16.55 -9.36 5.52
N SER A 186 -15.98 -9.85 6.62
CA SER A 186 -16.00 -11.28 6.98
C SER A 186 -17.41 -11.72 7.40
N SER A 187 -18.12 -10.91 8.19
CA SER A 187 -19.49 -11.19 8.62
C SER A 187 -20.53 -11.06 7.50
N SER A 188 -20.28 -10.22 6.49
CA SER A 188 -21.19 -10.04 5.34
C SER A 188 -21.16 -11.22 4.36
N LEU A 189 -20.11 -12.05 4.38
CA LEU A 189 -19.99 -13.25 3.55
C LEU A 189 -20.65 -14.50 4.16
N GLU A 190 -20.96 -14.49 5.47
CA GLU A 190 -21.66 -15.59 6.17
C GLU A 190 -23.20 -15.45 6.12
N GLY A 191 -23.73 -14.41 5.45
CA GLY A 191 -25.15 -14.06 5.41
C GLY A 191 -25.92 -14.51 4.17
N SER A 192 -25.63 -15.67 3.58
CA SER A 192 -26.52 -16.30 2.59
C SER A 192 -26.91 -17.71 3.05
N PRO A 193 -28.04 -17.88 3.76
CA PRO A 193 -28.69 -19.17 3.83
C PRO A 193 -29.23 -19.48 2.43
N ASP A 194 -28.88 -20.66 1.91
CA ASP A 194 -29.49 -21.26 0.75
C ASP A 194 -31.04 -21.23 0.87
N GLU A 195 -31.69 -20.30 0.18
CA GLU A 195 -33.09 -20.44 -0.20
C GLU A 195 -33.18 -21.38 -1.41
N PHE A 196 -32.93 -22.66 -1.15
CA PHE A 196 -33.45 -23.75 -1.96
C PHE A 196 -34.15 -24.73 -1.03
N SER A 197 -35.48 -24.68 -1.00
CA SER A 197 -36.41 -25.83 -1.00
C SER A 197 -37.80 -25.40 -0.50
N ASN A 198 -38.73 -25.15 -1.42
CA ASN A 198 -39.88 -26.05 -1.62
C ASN A 198 -40.66 -25.69 -2.89
#